data_AF-A0AAW7D576-F1
#
_entry.id   AF-A0AAW7D576-F1
#
_cell.length_a   1.000
_cell.length_b   1.000
_cell.length_c   1.000
_cell.angle_alpha   90.00
_cell.angle_beta   90.00
_cell.angle_gamma   90.00
#
_symmetry.space_group_name_H-M   'P 1'
#
loop_
_entity.id
_entity.type
_entity.pdbx_description
1 polymer ?
#
loop_
_entity_poly.entity_id
_entity_poly.type
_entity_poly.pdbx_seq_one_letter_code
_entity_poly.pdbx_strand_id
1 'polypeptide(L)'
;MNLKFTSGDLIELKEKLKNLIPDDWKEINPNTFQVKVNGISINFYTTTGTIQFQGNPEKVKNYEDQVGKILNGEKLSISTPLTQTTTKGEEANVKEKKFISQSYDDSEIIIGLVGAIGTQYQAVKDILKNRLINNFKYEVEEIKVSEAIIENLPIYKAPTGQGSHQYERISNLMKIGNQIREDTSNNSVLALGAASIINEKREEKSYRKAYIIDSIKHPDEVKALKEIYGQGFYLIGVYSDINHRTKYLVNELKLTSEEANTLISKDESDDVGHGQHTSDTYHLSDFFVDVNYNSQELKQNLFRFLDIIFGSPHLTPLFEEYAMFMAFTASLRSADLSRQVGAVLTKNEDIIATGANDIPKYGGGLYWPYYDTEKNEFYDFPFGRDYTRSYDSNVIERKKIIDDIIKKSSEKGIPTEELEEILNSSRLKDLIEFGRVVHAEMETLMTCSRNNISSRNSVLFCKTFPCHNCAKHIIAAGVDKVYFIEPYPKSKALEFHSESIKSEIPDPNNVYSQEFTYFIPFIGVGPRKFFDLFSLNSGSGRTIKRKDKDGNIVIWNPETAKPKIQLLPISYLEREKQSCENYKKLINQVSQ
;
A
#
# COMPACT_ATOMS: atom_id res chain seq x y z
N MET A 1 52.23 -24.96 25.64
CA MET A 1 53.66 -24.84 25.27
C MET A 1 53.84 -23.41 24.81
N ASN A 2 54.69 -22.60 25.43
CA ASN A 2 54.83 -21.20 25.00
C ASN A 2 55.52 -21.17 23.63
N LEU A 3 54.81 -20.68 22.60
CA LEU A 3 55.39 -20.50 21.27
C LEU A 3 56.46 -19.41 21.34
N LYS A 4 57.60 -19.66 20.70
CA LYS A 4 58.72 -18.72 20.66
C LYS A 4 59.03 -18.35 19.23
N PHE A 5 59.16 -17.06 18.99
CA PHE A 5 59.63 -16.46 17.77
C PHE A 5 61.05 -15.91 17.97
N THR A 6 62.01 -16.52 17.29
CA THR A 6 63.44 -16.40 17.60
C THR A 6 64.05 -15.03 17.32
N SER A 7 63.47 -14.20 16.44
CA SER A 7 64.03 -12.88 16.14
C SER A 7 63.65 -11.79 17.15
N GLY A 8 62.58 -11.99 17.93
CA GLY A 8 62.11 -11.00 18.91
C GLY A 8 61.56 -9.69 18.30
N ASP A 9 61.61 -9.53 16.97
CA ASP A 9 61.16 -8.33 16.26
C ASP A 9 59.67 -8.42 15.90
N LEU A 10 58.90 -7.41 16.32
CA LEU A 10 57.47 -7.31 16.05
C LEU A 10 57.18 -7.12 14.56
N ILE A 11 58.03 -6.39 13.82
CA ILE A 11 57.79 -6.11 12.39
C ILE A 11 57.87 -7.42 11.59
N GLU A 12 58.87 -8.25 11.87
CA GLU A 12 59.02 -9.54 11.22
C GLU A 12 57.89 -10.51 11.61
N LEU A 13 57.44 -10.46 12.88
CA LEU A 13 56.32 -11.27 13.34
C LEU A 13 55.01 -10.91 12.63
N LYS A 14 54.74 -9.59 12.48
CA LYS A 14 53.58 -9.08 11.74
C LYS A 14 53.57 -9.56 10.29
N GLU A 15 54.71 -9.47 9.61
CA GLU A 15 54.85 -9.95 8.22
C GLU A 15 54.59 -11.46 8.10
N LYS A 16 55.08 -12.28 9.04
CA LYS A 16 54.84 -13.72 9.03
C LYS A 16 53.38 -14.08 9.29
N LEU A 17 52.69 -13.31 10.14
CA LEU A 17 51.33 -13.63 10.58
C LEU A 17 50.22 -12.85 9.86
N LYS A 18 50.54 -11.97 8.90
CA LYS A 18 49.59 -11.07 8.22
C LYS A 18 48.34 -11.72 7.61
N ASN A 19 48.44 -13.00 7.22
CA ASN A 19 47.31 -13.74 6.64
C ASN A 19 46.39 -14.37 7.70
N LEU A 20 46.82 -14.40 8.97
CA LEU A 20 46.10 -15.05 10.07
C LEU A 20 45.69 -14.06 11.17
N ILE A 21 46.53 -13.06 11.44
CA ILE A 21 46.36 -12.08 12.51
C ILE A 21 46.46 -10.67 11.89
N PRO A 22 45.46 -9.80 12.13
CA PRO A 22 45.48 -8.42 11.67
C PRO A 22 46.66 -7.60 12.26
N ASP A 23 47.01 -6.52 11.57
CA ASP A 23 48.21 -5.73 11.87
C ASP A 23 48.04 -4.70 13.01
N ASP A 24 46.94 -4.79 13.77
CA ASP A 24 46.51 -3.83 14.79
C ASP A 24 47.06 -4.12 16.20
N TRP A 25 48.35 -4.46 16.28
CA TRP A 25 49.05 -4.68 17.56
C TRP A 25 49.21 -3.38 18.35
N LYS A 26 48.82 -3.40 19.63
CA LYS A 26 48.97 -2.30 20.59
C LYS A 26 50.09 -2.59 21.57
N GLU A 27 50.96 -1.63 21.81
CA GLU A 27 51.95 -1.71 22.88
C GLU A 27 51.24 -1.57 24.24
N ILE A 28 51.39 -2.57 25.11
CA ILE A 28 50.79 -2.55 26.45
C ILE A 28 51.79 -2.01 27.48
N ASN A 29 53.05 -2.39 27.35
CA ASN A 29 54.19 -1.97 28.16
C ASN A 29 55.47 -2.08 27.31
N PRO A 30 56.59 -1.45 27.71
CA PRO A 30 57.85 -1.59 27.00
C PRO A 30 58.18 -3.07 26.77
N ASN A 31 58.39 -3.44 25.51
CA ASN A 31 58.68 -4.80 25.04
C ASN A 31 57.50 -5.79 25.01
N THR A 32 56.25 -5.38 25.28
CA THR A 32 55.05 -6.24 25.22
C THR A 32 53.98 -5.65 24.29
N PHE A 33 53.58 -6.43 23.28
CA PHE A 33 52.56 -6.03 22.31
C PHE A 33 51.36 -6.98 22.36
N GLN A 34 50.15 -6.45 22.19
CA GLN A 34 48.91 -7.23 22.23
C GLN A 34 48.04 -6.95 21.00
N VAL A 35 47.42 -8.00 20.46
CA VAL A 35 46.35 -7.91 19.44
C VAL A 35 45.15 -8.77 19.85
N LYS A 36 43.95 -8.37 19.43
CA LYS A 36 42.71 -9.13 19.72
C LYS A 36 42.09 -9.65 18.43
N VAL A 37 41.90 -10.96 18.34
CA VAL A 37 41.36 -11.64 17.15
C VAL A 37 40.29 -12.64 17.55
N ASN A 38 39.08 -12.52 16.98
CA ASN A 38 37.97 -13.47 17.18
C ASN A 38 37.64 -13.81 18.66
N GLY A 39 37.87 -12.85 19.57
CA GLY A 39 37.64 -12.96 21.01
C GLY A 39 38.82 -13.55 21.82
N ILE A 40 40.01 -13.67 21.22
CA ILE A 40 41.25 -14.11 21.87
C ILE A 40 42.21 -12.92 21.93
N SER A 41 42.94 -12.78 23.03
CA SER A 41 44.05 -11.84 23.16
C SER A 41 45.37 -12.56 22.95
N ILE A 42 46.19 -12.07 22.03
CA ILE A 42 47.52 -12.61 21.71
C ILE A 42 48.56 -11.58 22.17
N ASN A 43 49.47 -12.00 23.04
CA ASN A 43 50.53 -11.16 23.59
C ASN A 43 51.89 -11.62 23.06
N PHE A 44 52.71 -10.70 22.57
CA PHE A 44 54.07 -10.94 22.13
C PHE A 44 55.06 -10.18 23.00
N TYR A 45 56.02 -10.91 23.56
CA TYR A 45 57.08 -10.38 24.40
C TYR A 45 58.39 -10.37 23.60
N THR A 46 58.80 -9.19 23.15
CA THR A 46 59.98 -8.99 22.29
C THR A 46 61.30 -9.39 22.98
N THR A 47 61.40 -9.21 24.31
CA THR A 47 62.58 -9.58 25.10
C THR A 47 62.87 -11.08 25.14
N THR A 48 61.82 -11.91 25.10
CA THR A 48 61.96 -13.37 25.17
C THR A 48 61.53 -14.08 23.88
N GLY A 49 61.02 -13.34 22.90
CA GLY A 49 60.37 -13.84 21.70
C GLY A 49 59.09 -14.64 21.98
N THR A 50 58.50 -14.55 23.17
CA THR A 50 57.41 -15.45 23.58
C THR A 50 56.07 -14.93 23.07
N ILE A 51 55.20 -15.83 22.56
CA ILE A 51 53.82 -15.53 22.20
C ILE A 51 52.88 -16.28 23.15
N GLN A 52 51.94 -15.56 23.76
CA GLN A 52 50.94 -16.10 24.68
C GLN A 52 49.53 -15.81 24.19
N PHE A 53 48.62 -16.77 24.37
CA PHE A 53 47.24 -16.69 23.95
C PHE A 53 46.32 -16.75 25.19
N GLN A 54 45.32 -15.88 25.25
CA GLN A 54 44.35 -15.82 26.35
C GLN A 54 42.93 -15.69 25.78
N GLY A 55 42.01 -16.54 26.23
CA GLY A 55 40.62 -16.54 25.75
C GLY A 55 39.97 -17.92 25.86
N ASN A 56 38.95 -18.18 25.03
CA ASN A 56 38.27 -19.47 24.97
C ASN A 56 39.27 -20.61 24.62
N PRO A 57 39.33 -21.71 25.41
CA PRO A 57 40.36 -22.76 25.25
C PRO A 57 40.40 -23.44 23.88
N GLU A 58 39.26 -23.71 23.25
CA GLU A 58 39.22 -24.37 21.93
C GLU A 58 39.75 -23.46 20.83
N LYS A 59 39.35 -22.17 20.88
CA LYS A 59 39.85 -21.17 19.92
C LYS A 59 41.34 -20.91 20.12
N VAL A 60 41.79 -20.83 21.38
CA VAL A 60 43.20 -20.61 21.73
C VAL A 60 44.05 -21.73 21.13
N LYS A 61 43.66 -22.99 21.34
CA LYS A 61 44.40 -24.14 20.80
C LYS A 61 44.51 -24.11 19.27
N ASN A 62 43.43 -23.73 18.57
CA ASN A 62 43.45 -23.60 17.10
C ASN A 62 44.45 -22.52 16.63
N TYR A 63 44.45 -21.36 17.28
CA TYR A 63 45.39 -20.28 16.93
C TYR A 63 46.84 -20.62 17.33
N GLU A 64 47.06 -21.28 18.46
CA GLU A 64 48.38 -21.79 18.85
C GLU A 64 48.93 -22.76 17.79
N ASP A 65 48.13 -23.73 17.33
CA ASP A 65 48.56 -24.69 16.32
C ASP A 65 48.88 -24.02 14.97
N GLN A 66 48.04 -23.07 14.52
CA GLN A 66 48.25 -22.37 13.25
C GLN A 66 49.46 -21.43 13.30
N VAL A 67 49.62 -20.66 14.37
CA VAL A 67 50.78 -19.79 14.56
C VAL A 67 52.06 -20.64 14.67
N GLY A 68 52.03 -21.73 15.42
CA GLY A 68 53.18 -22.65 15.54
C GLY A 68 53.65 -23.19 14.20
N LYS A 69 52.72 -23.60 13.32
CA LYS A 69 53.05 -24.08 11.95
C LYS A 69 53.69 -22.99 11.09
N ILE A 70 53.15 -21.76 11.13
CA ILE A 70 53.71 -20.63 10.38
C ILE A 70 55.13 -20.31 10.85
N LEU A 71 55.35 -20.28 12.17
CA LEU A 71 56.66 -19.96 12.74
C LEU A 71 57.73 -21.02 12.41
N ASN A 72 57.32 -22.28 12.27
CA ASN A 72 58.20 -23.38 11.87
C ASN A 72 58.38 -23.52 10.34
N GLY A 73 57.83 -22.60 9.54
CA GLY A 73 58.03 -22.55 8.09
C GLY A 73 57.12 -23.48 7.28
N GLU A 74 56.06 -24.04 7.87
CA GLU A 74 55.09 -24.84 7.14
C GLU A 74 54.11 -23.95 6.36
N LYS A 75 53.96 -24.20 5.04
CA LYS A 75 52.96 -23.52 4.22
C LYS A 75 51.56 -24.03 4.62
N LEU A 76 50.70 -23.13 5.12
CA LEU A 76 49.28 -23.40 5.31
C LEU A 76 48.64 -23.74 3.95
N SER A 77 48.13 -24.97 3.81
CA SER A 77 47.19 -25.31 2.76
C SER A 77 45.94 -24.46 2.97
N ILE A 78 45.62 -23.58 2.02
CA ILE A 78 44.36 -22.82 2.01
C ILE A 78 43.25 -23.83 1.74
N SER A 79 42.77 -24.49 2.79
CA SER A 79 41.42 -25.03 2.82
C SER A 79 40.49 -23.85 3.08
N THR A 80 39.58 -23.61 2.13
CA THR A 80 38.28 -22.97 2.31
C THR A 80 37.79 -23.12 3.76
N PRO A 81 37.17 -22.10 4.38
CA PRO A 81 36.74 -22.20 5.76
C PRO A 81 35.97 -23.49 5.95
N LEU A 82 36.47 -24.36 6.84
CA LEU A 82 35.67 -25.41 7.43
C LEU A 82 34.46 -24.69 8.03
N THR A 83 33.37 -24.72 7.28
CA THR A 83 32.04 -25.01 7.80
C THR A 83 32.25 -25.82 9.07
N GLN A 84 31.67 -25.35 10.18
CA GLN A 84 31.37 -26.25 11.28
C GLN A 84 30.91 -27.57 10.65
N THR A 85 31.48 -28.70 11.07
CA THR A 85 30.87 -30.01 10.82
C THR A 85 29.53 -30.01 11.53
N THR A 86 28.60 -29.30 10.91
CA THR A 86 27.19 -29.49 11.03
C THR A 86 26.99 -30.91 10.56
N THR A 87 26.55 -31.76 11.48
CA THR A 87 26.11 -33.12 11.16
C THR A 87 25.26 -33.07 9.89
N LYS A 88 25.20 -34.12 9.06
CA LYS A 88 24.37 -34.12 7.83
C LYS A 88 22.91 -33.65 8.05
N GLY A 89 22.42 -33.64 9.29
CA GLY A 89 21.16 -33.01 9.69
C GLY A 89 21.16 -31.47 9.79
N GLU A 90 22.27 -30.80 10.10
CA GLU A 90 22.38 -29.35 10.25
C GLU A 90 22.65 -28.60 8.92
N GLU A 91 23.37 -29.17 7.95
CA GLU A 91 23.48 -28.59 6.59
C GLU A 91 22.14 -28.62 5.84
N ALA A 92 21.35 -29.68 6.04
CA ALA A 92 19.96 -29.75 5.58
C ALA A 92 19.11 -28.68 6.28
N ASN A 93 19.25 -28.52 7.61
CA ASN A 93 18.53 -27.52 8.39
C ASN A 93 18.88 -26.06 8.05
N VAL A 94 20.14 -25.77 7.69
CA VAL A 94 20.59 -24.42 7.28
C VAL A 94 20.14 -24.08 5.86
N LYS A 95 20.15 -25.05 4.93
CA LYS A 95 19.55 -24.87 3.60
C LYS A 95 18.03 -24.78 3.67
N GLU A 96 17.35 -25.64 4.44
CA GLU A 96 15.90 -25.57 4.70
C GLU A 96 15.51 -24.23 5.32
N LYS A 97 16.26 -23.75 6.32
CA LYS A 97 16.03 -22.42 6.91
C LYS A 97 16.26 -21.28 5.93
N LYS A 98 17.11 -21.40 4.91
CA LYS A 98 17.33 -20.30 3.96
C LYS A 98 16.12 -20.07 3.04
N PHE A 99 15.40 -21.14 2.70
CA PHE A 99 14.16 -21.06 1.90
C PHE A 99 12.93 -20.68 2.74
N ILE A 100 12.91 -21.02 4.03
CA ILE A 100 11.78 -20.78 4.94
C ILE A 100 11.91 -19.48 5.73
N SER A 101 13.13 -19.12 6.16
CA SER A 101 13.39 -17.84 6.83
C SER A 101 13.50 -16.74 5.77
N GLN A 102 12.98 -15.56 6.08
CA GLN A 102 13.04 -14.32 5.27
C GLN A 102 14.48 -13.77 5.16
N SER A 103 15.41 -14.63 4.76
CA SER A 103 16.85 -14.43 4.72
C SER A 103 17.35 -14.06 3.34
N TYR A 104 16.45 -13.64 2.44
CA TYR A 104 16.85 -13.03 1.18
C TYR A 104 17.49 -11.67 1.45
N ASP A 105 18.67 -11.46 0.86
CA ASP A 105 19.38 -10.21 1.06
C ASP A 105 18.64 -9.03 0.44
N ASP A 106 17.99 -9.25 -0.70
CA ASP A 106 17.22 -8.25 -1.43
C ASP A 106 15.88 -8.81 -1.91
N SER A 107 14.97 -7.92 -2.30
CA SER A 107 13.63 -8.26 -2.76
C SER A 107 13.11 -7.19 -3.69
N GLU A 108 12.40 -7.61 -4.73
CA GLU A 108 11.79 -6.69 -5.69
C GLU A 108 10.64 -5.90 -5.05
N ILE A 109 10.27 -4.81 -5.69
CA ILE A 109 9.12 -3.98 -5.31
C ILE A 109 8.26 -3.77 -6.55
N ILE A 110 6.96 -4.02 -6.44
CA ILE A 110 6.01 -3.71 -7.51
C ILE A 110 5.10 -2.61 -7.00
N ILE A 111 5.10 -1.48 -7.71
CA ILE A 111 4.30 -0.30 -7.41
C ILE A 111 3.28 -0.11 -8.53
N GLY A 112 2.00 -0.13 -8.21
CA GLY A 112 0.94 0.29 -9.11
C GLY A 112 0.55 1.75 -8.88
N LEU A 113 0.23 2.48 -9.94
CA LEU A 113 -0.36 3.83 -9.84
C LEU A 113 -1.82 3.80 -10.30
N VAL A 114 -2.69 4.46 -9.54
CA VAL A 114 -4.11 4.66 -9.87
C VAL A 114 -4.52 6.11 -9.64
N GLY A 115 -5.40 6.61 -10.47
CA GLY A 115 -5.82 8.00 -10.50
C GLY A 115 -6.73 8.27 -11.71
N ALA A 116 -7.60 9.26 -11.55
CA ALA A 116 -8.56 9.60 -12.59
C ALA A 116 -7.87 10.16 -13.84
N ILE A 117 -8.55 10.11 -14.98
CA ILE A 117 -8.08 10.72 -16.22
C ILE A 117 -7.78 12.22 -16.02
N GLY A 118 -6.67 12.67 -16.61
CA GLY A 118 -6.15 14.03 -16.40
C GLY A 118 -5.23 14.19 -15.18
N THR A 119 -5.00 13.13 -14.39
CA THR A 119 -4.03 13.14 -13.29
C THR A 119 -2.59 13.08 -13.80
N GLN A 120 -1.71 13.91 -13.24
CA GLN A 120 -0.32 14.06 -13.68
C GLN A 120 0.62 13.06 -12.97
N TYR A 121 0.72 11.84 -13.48
CA TYR A 121 1.56 10.78 -12.90
C TYR A 121 3.07 11.05 -12.99
N GLN A 122 3.52 11.86 -13.96
CA GLN A 122 4.96 11.98 -14.25
C GLN A 122 5.76 12.48 -13.05
N ALA A 123 5.25 13.48 -12.33
CA ALA A 123 5.89 13.98 -11.12
C ALA A 123 6.05 12.89 -10.05
N VAL A 124 5.03 12.04 -9.85
CA VAL A 124 5.07 10.92 -8.90
C VAL A 124 6.13 9.89 -9.32
N LYS A 125 6.13 9.49 -10.60
CA LYS A 125 7.09 8.52 -11.15
C LYS A 125 8.52 9.01 -11.01
N ASP A 126 8.79 10.26 -11.37
CA ASP A 126 10.12 10.85 -11.30
C ASP A 126 10.64 10.88 -9.86
N ILE A 127 9.80 11.25 -8.89
CA ILE A 127 10.18 11.28 -7.48
C ILE A 127 10.50 9.87 -6.96
N LEU A 128 9.62 8.89 -7.24
CA LEU A 128 9.81 7.50 -6.84
C LEU A 128 11.09 6.91 -7.44
N LYS A 129 11.27 7.06 -8.76
CA LYS A 129 12.44 6.58 -9.50
C LYS A 129 13.73 7.17 -8.97
N ASN A 130 13.78 8.49 -8.81
CA ASN A 130 14.96 9.17 -8.29
C ASN A 130 15.32 8.70 -6.88
N ARG A 131 14.33 8.50 -6.00
CA ARG A 131 14.59 8.03 -4.64
C ARG A 131 15.05 6.57 -4.61
N LEU A 132 14.40 5.69 -5.37
CA LEU A 132 14.74 4.27 -5.47
C LEU A 132 16.16 4.06 -6.01
N ILE A 133 16.52 4.76 -7.10
CA ILE A 133 17.86 4.65 -7.72
C ILE A 133 18.93 5.24 -6.78
N ASN A 134 18.78 6.51 -6.41
CA ASN A 134 19.89 7.24 -5.79
C ASN A 134 20.10 6.83 -4.32
N ASN A 135 19.03 6.50 -3.60
CA ASN A 135 19.10 6.23 -2.16
C ASN A 135 18.95 4.76 -1.80
N PHE A 136 18.14 3.99 -2.51
CA PHE A 136 17.96 2.57 -2.22
C PHE A 136 18.77 1.66 -3.14
N LYS A 137 19.44 2.19 -4.17
CA LYS A 137 20.22 1.42 -5.16
C LYS A 137 19.37 0.35 -5.87
N TYR A 138 18.12 0.71 -6.19
CA TYR A 138 17.24 -0.12 -7.00
C TYR A 138 17.34 0.31 -8.47
N GLU A 139 17.33 -0.68 -9.36
CA GLU A 139 17.00 -0.46 -10.77
C GLU A 139 15.48 -0.28 -10.89
N VAL A 140 15.03 0.64 -11.75
CA VAL A 140 13.62 0.99 -11.85
C VAL A 140 13.15 0.87 -13.29
N GLU A 141 12.11 0.07 -13.50
CA GLU A 141 11.46 -0.16 -14.78
C GLU A 141 10.02 0.38 -14.76
N GLU A 142 9.66 1.17 -15.75
CA GLU A 142 8.30 1.69 -15.92
C GLU A 142 7.53 0.84 -16.93
N ILE A 143 6.27 0.52 -16.61
CA ILE A 143 5.36 -0.24 -17.46
C ILE A 143 4.08 0.57 -17.62
N LYS A 144 3.97 1.29 -18.73
CA LYS A 144 2.76 2.03 -19.08
C LYS A 144 1.79 1.11 -19.81
N VAL A 145 0.71 0.72 -19.14
CA VAL A 145 -0.25 -0.29 -19.62
C VAL A 145 -0.75 0.01 -21.04
N SER A 146 -1.09 1.27 -21.34
CA SER A 146 -1.57 1.65 -22.67
C SER A 146 -0.55 1.43 -23.77
N GLU A 147 0.72 1.78 -23.55
CA GLU A 147 1.78 1.72 -24.56
C GLU A 147 2.41 0.33 -24.64
N ALA A 148 2.68 -0.29 -23.49
CA ALA A 148 3.37 -1.55 -23.41
C ALA A 148 2.46 -2.75 -23.75
N ILE A 149 1.14 -2.60 -23.56
CA ILE A 149 0.17 -3.68 -23.75
C ILE A 149 -0.79 -3.33 -24.89
N ILE A 150 -1.65 -2.32 -24.70
CA ILE A 150 -2.77 -2.07 -25.63
C ILE A 150 -2.27 -1.72 -27.03
N GLU A 151 -1.31 -0.80 -27.16
CA GLU A 151 -0.78 -0.35 -28.45
C GLU A 151 0.01 -1.43 -29.20
N ASN A 152 0.48 -2.48 -28.52
CA ASN A 152 1.20 -3.60 -29.13
C ASN A 152 0.28 -4.75 -29.58
N LEU A 153 -1.03 -4.67 -29.31
CA LEU A 153 -1.98 -5.70 -29.72
C LEU A 153 -2.51 -5.43 -31.15
N PRO A 154 -2.73 -6.48 -31.97
CA PRO A 154 -3.22 -6.32 -33.36
C PRO A 154 -4.58 -5.60 -33.47
N ILE A 155 -5.41 -5.70 -32.44
CA ILE A 155 -6.71 -5.02 -32.35
C ILE A 155 -6.57 -3.50 -32.29
N TYR A 156 -5.42 -2.98 -31.83
CA TYR A 156 -5.18 -1.55 -31.78
C TYR A 156 -4.88 -1.00 -33.18
N LYS A 157 -5.71 -0.03 -33.59
CA LYS A 157 -5.49 0.77 -34.78
C LYS A 157 -5.42 2.22 -34.37
N ALA A 158 -4.31 2.89 -34.69
CA ALA A 158 -4.14 4.31 -34.42
C ALA A 158 -5.24 5.10 -35.14
N PRO A 159 -5.91 6.05 -34.46
CA PRO A 159 -6.91 6.88 -35.11
C PRO A 159 -6.29 7.69 -36.26
N THR A 160 -7.02 7.81 -37.37
CA THR A 160 -6.58 8.50 -38.60
C THR A 160 -7.41 9.76 -38.90
N GLY A 161 -8.26 10.19 -37.95
CA GLY A 161 -9.25 11.26 -38.09
C GLY A 161 -8.71 12.69 -37.94
N GLN A 162 -9.60 13.66 -38.17
CA GLN A 162 -9.35 15.12 -38.13
C GLN A 162 -9.72 15.80 -36.79
N GLY A 163 -10.17 15.06 -35.76
CA GLY A 163 -10.47 15.62 -34.44
C GLY A 163 -9.21 16.01 -33.65
N SER A 164 -9.36 16.44 -32.38
CA SER A 164 -8.18 16.60 -31.52
C SER A 164 -7.52 15.22 -31.39
N HIS A 165 -6.34 15.07 -32.01
CA HIS A 165 -5.65 13.77 -32.12
C HIS A 165 -5.49 13.08 -30.76
N GLN A 166 -5.43 13.87 -29.67
CA GLN A 166 -5.37 13.35 -28.30
C GLN A 166 -6.70 12.81 -27.78
N TYR A 167 -7.84 13.49 -28.01
CA TYR A 167 -9.15 12.95 -27.61
C TYR A 167 -9.43 11.62 -28.29
N GLU A 168 -9.25 11.55 -29.62
CA GLU A 168 -9.47 10.33 -30.39
C GLU A 168 -8.56 9.20 -29.92
N ARG A 169 -7.28 9.48 -29.66
CA ARG A 169 -6.32 8.49 -29.13
C ARG A 169 -6.77 7.97 -27.77
N ILE A 170 -7.08 8.85 -26.81
CA ILE A 170 -7.43 8.46 -25.45
C ILE A 170 -8.74 7.69 -25.44
N SER A 171 -9.77 8.20 -26.13
CA SER A 171 -11.07 7.52 -26.22
C SER A 171 -10.95 6.16 -26.90
N ASN A 172 -10.07 6.00 -27.90
CA ASN A 172 -9.82 4.72 -28.55
C ASN A 172 -9.11 3.74 -27.62
N LEU A 173 -8.11 4.20 -26.85
CA LEU A 173 -7.44 3.37 -25.84
C LEU A 173 -8.41 2.88 -24.76
N MET A 174 -9.30 3.75 -24.27
CA MET A 174 -10.36 3.37 -23.31
C MET A 174 -11.29 2.30 -23.92
N LYS A 175 -11.77 2.54 -25.15
CA LYS A 175 -12.65 1.60 -25.86
C LYS A 175 -11.99 0.24 -26.04
N ILE A 176 -10.75 0.21 -26.52
CA ILE A 176 -10.02 -1.05 -26.75
C ILE A 176 -9.73 -1.75 -25.42
N GLY A 177 -9.38 -1.01 -24.36
CA GLY A 177 -9.22 -1.59 -23.03
C GLY A 177 -10.48 -2.29 -22.53
N ASN A 178 -11.65 -1.66 -22.70
CA ASN A 178 -12.93 -2.25 -22.36
C ASN A 178 -13.23 -3.48 -23.25
N GLN A 179 -12.99 -3.38 -24.56
CA GLN A 179 -13.18 -4.48 -25.50
C GLN A 179 -12.33 -5.70 -25.12
N ILE A 180 -11.04 -5.51 -24.77
CA ILE A 180 -10.17 -6.61 -24.36
C ILE A 180 -10.71 -7.29 -23.09
N ARG A 181 -11.23 -6.54 -22.12
CA ARG A 181 -11.84 -7.13 -20.91
C ARG A 181 -13.11 -7.93 -21.24
N GLU A 182 -13.93 -7.42 -22.15
CA GLU A 182 -15.17 -8.06 -22.60
C GLU A 182 -14.89 -9.35 -23.40
N ASP A 183 -14.05 -9.27 -24.44
CA ASP A 183 -13.69 -10.40 -25.31
C ASP A 183 -13.05 -11.55 -24.54
N THR A 184 -12.26 -11.21 -23.50
CA THR A 184 -11.62 -12.20 -22.63
C THR A 184 -12.49 -12.61 -21.44
N SER A 185 -13.64 -11.95 -21.25
CA SER A 185 -14.49 -12.04 -20.06
C SER A 185 -13.68 -11.96 -18.76
N ASN A 186 -12.64 -11.12 -18.76
CA ASN A 186 -11.68 -11.02 -17.66
C ASN A 186 -11.21 -9.58 -17.46
N ASN A 187 -11.73 -8.94 -16.42
CA ASN A 187 -11.40 -7.56 -16.08
C ASN A 187 -9.95 -7.33 -15.63
N SER A 188 -9.22 -8.39 -15.28
CA SER A 188 -7.83 -8.32 -14.83
C SER A 188 -6.80 -8.53 -15.94
N VAL A 189 -7.23 -8.77 -17.19
CA VAL A 189 -6.36 -9.15 -18.31
C VAL A 189 -5.20 -8.19 -18.55
N LEU A 190 -5.40 -6.88 -18.39
CA LEU A 190 -4.33 -5.89 -18.55
C LEU A 190 -3.27 -5.97 -17.43
N ALA A 191 -3.68 -6.28 -16.20
CA ALA A 191 -2.75 -6.56 -15.10
C ALA A 191 -1.94 -7.85 -15.33
N LEU A 192 -2.57 -8.88 -15.91
CA LEU A 192 -1.85 -10.11 -16.29
C LEU A 192 -0.80 -9.81 -17.38
N GLY A 193 -1.11 -8.92 -18.32
CA GLY A 193 -0.14 -8.44 -19.32
C GLY A 193 1.02 -7.70 -18.68
N ALA A 194 0.77 -6.84 -17.69
CA ALA A 194 1.83 -6.14 -16.95
C ALA A 194 2.74 -7.13 -16.21
N ALA A 195 2.15 -8.14 -15.54
CA ALA A 195 2.90 -9.22 -14.90
C ALA A 195 3.72 -10.04 -15.91
N SER A 196 3.20 -10.26 -17.14
CA SER A 196 3.93 -10.92 -18.22
C SER A 196 5.16 -10.14 -18.67
N ILE A 197 5.05 -8.82 -18.77
CA ILE A 197 6.18 -7.94 -19.08
C ILE A 197 7.23 -7.97 -17.97
N ILE A 198 6.80 -7.95 -16.70
CA ILE A 198 7.71 -8.06 -15.55
C ILE A 198 8.47 -9.39 -15.62
N ASN A 199 7.77 -10.50 -15.89
CA ASN A 199 8.38 -11.82 -16.03
C ASN A 199 9.42 -11.87 -17.14
N GLU A 200 9.14 -11.27 -18.30
CA GLU A 200 10.04 -11.24 -19.46
C GLU A 200 11.28 -10.36 -19.23
N LYS A 201 11.14 -9.26 -18.49
CA LYS A 201 12.25 -8.35 -18.13
C LYS A 201 13.10 -8.84 -16.95
N ARG A 202 12.67 -9.91 -16.27
CA ARG A 202 13.33 -10.44 -15.08
C ARG A 202 14.62 -11.16 -15.44
N GLU A 203 15.72 -10.74 -14.82
CA GLU A 203 17.01 -11.41 -14.91
C GLU A 203 17.20 -12.30 -13.67
N GLU A 204 17.78 -13.51 -13.82
CA GLU A 204 17.86 -14.52 -12.76
C GLU A 204 18.64 -14.09 -11.49
N LYS A 205 19.40 -12.97 -11.52
CA LYS A 205 20.40 -12.64 -10.49
C LYS A 205 20.21 -11.30 -9.74
N SER A 206 19.26 -10.44 -10.13
CA SER A 206 19.06 -9.13 -9.48
C SER A 206 17.71 -9.01 -8.79
N TYR A 207 17.71 -8.88 -7.46
CA TYR A 207 16.50 -8.67 -6.65
C TYR A 207 16.32 -7.23 -6.18
N ARG A 208 17.24 -6.30 -6.49
CA ARG A 208 17.05 -4.84 -6.29
C ARG A 208 16.44 -4.19 -7.53
N LYS A 209 15.31 -4.74 -7.99
CA LYS A 209 14.51 -4.17 -9.08
C LYS A 209 13.17 -3.68 -8.54
N ALA A 210 12.74 -2.51 -9.02
CA ALA A 210 11.43 -1.96 -8.77
C ALA A 210 10.70 -1.78 -10.09
N TYR A 211 9.45 -2.26 -10.16
CA TYR A 211 8.59 -2.09 -11.33
C TYR A 211 7.46 -1.12 -10.98
N ILE A 212 7.30 -0.07 -11.79
CA ILE A 212 6.22 0.91 -11.64
C ILE A 212 5.22 0.69 -12.77
N ILE A 213 4.05 0.15 -12.43
CA ILE A 213 2.93 -0.06 -13.35
C ILE A 213 2.10 1.23 -13.38
N ASP A 214 2.13 1.90 -14.52
CA ASP A 214 1.45 3.18 -14.74
C ASP A 214 0.03 2.94 -15.28
N SER A 215 -0.94 3.45 -14.51
CA SER A 215 -2.38 3.49 -14.78
C SER A 215 -3.13 2.14 -14.67
N ILE A 216 -3.42 1.73 -13.44
CA ILE A 216 -4.40 0.69 -13.10
C ILE A 216 -5.81 1.32 -13.05
N LYS A 217 -6.82 0.65 -13.61
CA LYS A 217 -8.15 1.23 -13.88
C LYS A 217 -9.34 0.37 -13.42
N HIS A 218 -9.09 -0.86 -12.96
CA HIS A 218 -10.15 -1.76 -12.51
C HIS A 218 -9.83 -2.46 -11.17
N PRO A 219 -10.79 -2.65 -10.24
CA PRO A 219 -10.56 -3.36 -8.98
C PRO A 219 -9.98 -4.78 -9.16
N ASP A 220 -10.46 -5.51 -10.17
CA ASP A 220 -9.95 -6.85 -10.50
C ASP A 220 -8.48 -6.86 -10.95
N GLU A 221 -7.97 -5.78 -11.55
CA GLU A 221 -6.54 -5.63 -11.86
C GLU A 221 -5.71 -5.54 -10.58
N VAL A 222 -6.17 -4.75 -9.61
CA VAL A 222 -5.53 -4.64 -8.28
C VAL A 222 -5.58 -5.98 -7.56
N LYS A 223 -6.72 -6.67 -7.61
CA LYS A 223 -6.89 -8.00 -7.01
C LYS A 223 -5.90 -9.00 -7.61
N ALA A 224 -5.80 -9.08 -8.94
CA ALA A 224 -4.85 -9.97 -9.61
C ALA A 224 -3.40 -9.66 -9.24
N LEU A 225 -2.98 -8.39 -9.22
CA LEU A 225 -1.62 -8.02 -8.80
C LEU A 225 -1.34 -8.37 -7.34
N LYS A 226 -2.32 -8.18 -6.44
CA LYS A 226 -2.23 -8.62 -5.04
C LYS A 226 -2.20 -10.14 -4.89
N GLU A 227 -2.86 -10.89 -5.76
CA GLU A 227 -2.78 -12.36 -5.77
C GLU A 227 -1.43 -12.86 -6.28
N ILE A 228 -0.87 -12.24 -7.33
CA ILE A 228 0.42 -12.59 -7.89
C ILE A 228 1.54 -12.26 -6.89
N TYR A 229 1.67 -10.98 -6.54
CA TYR A 229 2.78 -10.44 -5.76
C TYR A 229 2.51 -10.38 -4.25
N GLY A 230 1.32 -10.77 -3.78
CA GLY A 230 1.01 -10.79 -2.36
C GLY A 230 1.15 -9.42 -1.70
N GLN A 231 1.71 -9.40 -0.49
CA GLN A 231 1.86 -8.18 0.29
C GLN A 231 2.98 -7.24 -0.17
N GLY A 232 3.88 -7.67 -1.07
CA GLY A 232 4.95 -6.82 -1.61
C GLY A 232 4.56 -5.99 -2.83
N PHE A 233 3.31 -6.11 -3.29
CA PHE A 233 2.69 -5.13 -4.17
C PHE A 233 2.15 -3.96 -3.35
N TYR A 234 2.41 -2.74 -3.85
CA TYR A 234 1.93 -1.49 -3.29
C TYR A 234 1.17 -0.69 -4.35
N LEU A 235 -0.06 -0.30 -4.04
CA LEU A 235 -0.84 0.59 -4.89
C LEU A 235 -0.80 2.02 -4.37
N ILE A 236 -0.42 2.99 -5.20
CA ILE A 236 -0.42 4.42 -4.86
C ILE A 236 -1.60 5.10 -5.56
N GLY A 237 -2.50 5.67 -4.76
CA GLY A 237 -3.59 6.51 -5.21
C GLY A 237 -3.12 7.94 -5.40
N VAL A 238 -3.17 8.42 -6.64
CA VAL A 238 -2.77 9.77 -7.03
C VAL A 238 -4.03 10.62 -7.20
N TYR A 239 -4.27 11.50 -6.22
CA TYR A 239 -5.40 12.41 -6.21
C TYR A 239 -5.12 13.65 -7.05
N SER A 240 -6.08 14.01 -7.89
CA SER A 240 -6.18 15.33 -8.52
C SER A 240 -7.64 15.73 -8.61
N ASP A 241 -7.96 16.95 -8.17
CA ASP A 241 -9.32 17.45 -8.21
C ASP A 241 -9.81 17.73 -9.64
N ILE A 242 -11.12 17.80 -9.80
CA ILE A 242 -11.78 17.99 -11.09
C ILE A 242 -11.27 19.22 -11.85
N ASN A 243 -10.98 20.32 -11.15
CA ASN A 243 -10.57 21.56 -11.78
C ASN A 243 -9.15 21.43 -12.37
N HIS A 244 -8.22 20.82 -11.63
CA HIS A 244 -6.88 20.56 -12.12
C HIS A 244 -6.86 19.55 -13.26
N ARG A 245 -7.63 18.46 -13.16
CA ARG A 245 -7.78 17.47 -14.23
C ARG A 245 -8.33 18.11 -15.51
N THR A 246 -9.42 18.86 -15.42
CA THR A 246 -10.00 19.56 -16.58
C THR A 246 -9.03 20.58 -17.18
N LYS A 247 -8.35 21.38 -16.35
CA LYS A 247 -7.32 22.32 -16.83
C LYS A 247 -6.20 21.60 -17.58
N TYR A 248 -5.72 20.46 -17.07
CA TYR A 248 -4.68 19.68 -17.74
C TYR A 248 -5.17 19.13 -19.09
N LEU A 249 -6.36 18.52 -19.13
CA LEU A 249 -6.94 18.00 -20.37
C LEU A 249 -7.14 19.11 -21.43
N VAL A 250 -7.64 20.28 -21.03
CA VAL A 250 -7.91 21.38 -21.96
C VAL A 250 -6.62 22.11 -22.36
N ASN A 251 -5.78 22.48 -21.40
CA ASN A 251 -4.63 23.35 -21.66
C ASN A 251 -3.40 22.61 -22.17
N GLU A 252 -3.10 21.43 -21.62
CA GLU A 252 -1.90 20.66 -21.98
C GLU A 252 -2.19 19.68 -23.12
N LEU A 253 -3.30 18.94 -23.05
CA LEU A 253 -3.67 17.98 -24.09
C LEU A 253 -4.49 18.59 -25.24
N LYS A 254 -4.84 19.89 -25.14
CA LYS A 254 -5.54 20.66 -26.18
C LYS A 254 -6.93 20.11 -26.54
N LEU A 255 -7.64 19.56 -25.56
CA LEU A 255 -9.04 19.11 -25.71
C LEU A 255 -10.01 20.29 -25.55
N THR A 256 -11.19 20.16 -26.12
CA THR A 256 -12.32 21.05 -25.77
C THR A 256 -12.86 20.71 -24.37
N SER A 257 -13.55 21.66 -23.73
CA SER A 257 -14.17 21.41 -22.41
C SER A 257 -15.20 20.27 -22.46
N GLU A 258 -15.92 20.12 -23.58
CA GLU A 258 -16.91 19.06 -23.77
C GLU A 258 -16.25 17.69 -23.92
N GLU A 259 -15.17 17.59 -24.71
CA GLU A 259 -14.33 16.40 -24.82
C GLU A 259 -13.75 15.99 -23.45
N ALA A 260 -13.22 16.96 -22.69
CA ALA A 260 -12.65 16.71 -21.37
C ALA A 260 -13.69 16.16 -20.39
N ASN A 261 -14.87 16.79 -20.32
CA ASN A 261 -15.97 16.32 -19.48
C ASN A 261 -16.44 14.91 -19.87
N THR A 262 -16.54 14.63 -21.18
CA THR A 262 -16.92 13.32 -21.69
C THR A 262 -15.93 12.23 -21.26
N LEU A 263 -14.63 12.49 -21.34
CA LEU A 263 -13.60 11.55 -20.89
C LEU A 263 -13.66 11.33 -19.37
N ILE A 264 -13.83 12.39 -18.60
CA ILE A 264 -13.91 12.30 -17.13
C ILE A 264 -15.11 11.46 -16.72
N SER A 265 -16.29 11.71 -17.29
CA SER A 265 -17.48 10.92 -16.98
C SER A 265 -17.33 9.44 -17.32
N LYS A 266 -16.66 9.11 -18.43
CA LYS A 266 -16.38 7.72 -18.83
C LYS A 266 -15.37 7.00 -17.93
N ASP A 267 -14.38 7.71 -17.37
CA ASP A 267 -13.32 7.12 -16.54
C ASP A 267 -13.77 6.85 -15.08
N GLU A 268 -14.69 7.66 -14.55
CA GLU A 268 -15.12 7.60 -13.14
C GLU A 268 -15.99 6.37 -12.84
N SER A 269 -16.94 6.04 -13.71
CA SER A 269 -17.74 4.82 -13.65
C SER A 269 -18.49 4.63 -14.97
N ASP A 270 -18.01 3.72 -15.82
CA ASP A 270 -18.81 3.23 -16.96
C ASP A 270 -19.85 2.25 -16.40
N ASP A 271 -21.15 2.41 -16.71
CA ASP A 271 -22.23 1.53 -16.21
C ASP A 271 -22.19 0.12 -16.83
N VAL A 272 -21.19 -0.16 -17.67
CA VAL A 272 -20.95 -1.45 -18.34
C VAL A 272 -19.93 -2.25 -17.52
N GLY A 273 -20.26 -3.48 -17.13
CA GLY A 273 -19.45 -4.28 -16.18
C GLY A 273 -17.99 -4.61 -16.57
N HIS A 274 -17.58 -4.30 -17.81
CA HIS A 274 -16.20 -4.41 -18.31
C HIS A 274 -15.50 -3.04 -18.50
N GLY A 275 -16.17 -1.96 -18.09
CA GLY A 275 -15.70 -0.59 -18.21
C GLY A 275 -14.62 -0.21 -17.20
N GLN A 276 -14.29 1.08 -17.16
CA GLN A 276 -13.35 1.60 -16.16
C GLN A 276 -14.08 1.90 -14.85
N HIS A 277 -13.47 1.47 -13.75
CA HIS A 277 -13.95 1.69 -12.38
C HIS A 277 -12.84 2.34 -11.56
N THR A 278 -12.33 3.47 -12.06
CA THR A 278 -11.13 4.12 -11.51
C THR A 278 -11.34 4.59 -10.08
N SER A 279 -12.55 5.09 -9.75
CA SER A 279 -12.89 5.48 -8.37
C SER A 279 -12.77 4.29 -7.42
N ASP A 280 -13.44 3.18 -7.74
CA ASP A 280 -13.41 1.97 -6.91
C ASP A 280 -12.00 1.41 -6.78
N THR A 281 -11.20 1.49 -7.84
CA THR A 281 -9.79 1.08 -7.88
C THR A 281 -8.94 1.94 -6.95
N TYR A 282 -9.14 3.27 -6.96
CA TYR A 282 -8.39 4.22 -6.14
C TYR A 282 -8.50 3.90 -4.65
N HIS A 283 -9.66 3.45 -4.18
CA HIS A 283 -9.91 3.11 -2.77
C HIS A 283 -9.12 1.91 -2.26
N LEU A 284 -8.63 1.06 -3.18
CA LEU A 284 -7.82 -0.10 -2.85
C LEU A 284 -6.35 0.24 -2.61
N SER A 285 -5.99 1.53 -2.73
CA SER A 285 -4.63 2.02 -2.58
C SER A 285 -4.10 1.85 -1.15
N ASP A 286 -2.80 1.61 -1.11
CA ASP A 286 -2.00 1.39 0.08
C ASP A 286 -1.35 2.69 0.58
N PHE A 287 -1.23 3.69 -0.29
CA PHE A 287 -0.74 5.03 0.01
C PHE A 287 -1.43 6.06 -0.89
N PHE A 288 -1.70 7.25 -0.37
CA PHE A 288 -2.41 8.31 -1.08
C PHE A 288 -1.57 9.58 -1.16
N VAL A 289 -1.56 10.24 -2.31
CA VAL A 289 -0.83 11.50 -2.56
C VAL A 289 -1.67 12.51 -3.32
N ASP A 290 -1.46 13.80 -3.05
CA ASP A 290 -2.04 14.92 -3.79
C ASP A 290 -0.97 15.52 -4.72
N VAL A 291 -1.32 15.72 -5.99
CA VAL A 291 -0.42 16.34 -6.99
C VAL A 291 -0.80 17.78 -7.37
N ASN A 292 -1.84 18.35 -6.76
CA ASN A 292 -2.41 19.62 -7.22
C ASN A 292 -1.61 20.86 -6.81
N TYR A 293 -1.11 20.93 -5.56
CA TYR A 293 -0.72 22.22 -4.96
C TYR A 293 0.77 22.36 -4.64
N ASN A 294 1.36 21.36 -3.97
CA ASN A 294 2.69 21.51 -3.35
C ASN A 294 3.63 20.37 -3.76
N SER A 295 4.49 20.65 -4.75
CA SER A 295 5.47 19.67 -5.26
C SER A 295 6.49 19.22 -4.22
N GLN A 296 6.85 20.09 -3.27
CA GLN A 296 7.77 19.76 -2.18
C GLN A 296 7.10 18.82 -1.18
N GLU A 297 5.85 19.07 -0.82
CA GLU A 297 5.06 18.18 0.05
C GLU A 297 4.83 16.82 -0.59
N LEU A 298 4.44 16.77 -1.88
CA LEU A 298 4.36 15.53 -2.66
C LEU A 298 5.67 14.73 -2.57
N LYS A 299 6.81 15.40 -2.76
CA LYS A 299 8.13 14.79 -2.67
C LYS A 299 8.41 14.23 -1.28
N GLN A 300 8.13 14.98 -0.21
CA GLN A 300 8.34 14.51 1.16
C GLN A 300 7.42 13.35 1.52
N ASN A 301 6.16 13.36 1.07
CA ASN A 301 5.22 12.26 1.29
C ASN A 301 5.70 10.96 0.62
N LEU A 302 6.14 11.03 -0.65
CA LEU A 302 6.67 9.86 -1.36
C LEU A 302 8.01 9.37 -0.78
N PHE A 303 8.88 10.28 -0.32
CA PHE A 303 10.13 9.90 0.36
C PHE A 303 9.84 9.18 1.67
N ARG A 304 8.94 9.76 2.48
CA ARG A 304 8.48 9.16 3.72
C ARG A 304 7.89 7.77 3.48
N PHE A 305 7.05 7.61 2.46
CA PHE A 305 6.45 6.32 2.12
C PHE A 305 7.49 5.24 1.83
N LEU A 306 8.48 5.54 0.96
CA LEU A 306 9.55 4.61 0.65
C LEU A 306 10.38 4.28 1.89
N ASP A 307 10.75 5.28 2.70
CA ASP A 307 11.49 5.05 3.94
C ASP A 307 10.73 4.13 4.91
N ILE A 308 9.40 4.22 4.99
CA ILE A 308 8.56 3.29 5.77
C ILE A 308 8.60 1.87 5.16
N ILE A 309 8.41 1.74 3.85
CA ILE A 309 8.46 0.44 3.16
C ILE A 309 9.81 -0.24 3.37
N PHE A 310 10.90 0.52 3.35
CA PHE A 310 12.26 0.03 3.60
C PHE A 310 12.62 -0.09 5.10
N GLY A 311 11.62 -0.01 5.98
CA GLY A 311 11.75 -0.34 7.39
C GLY A 311 12.56 0.65 8.19
N SER A 312 12.51 1.94 7.85
CA SER A 312 13.11 2.99 8.68
C SER A 312 12.58 2.88 10.12
N PRO A 313 13.45 2.67 11.12
CA PRO A 313 13.02 2.23 12.44
C PRO A 313 12.23 3.28 13.22
N HIS A 314 12.41 4.57 12.91
CA HIS A 314 11.88 5.68 13.74
C HIS A 314 10.70 6.41 13.11
N LEU A 315 10.28 6.03 11.91
CA LEU A 315 9.08 6.61 11.30
C LEU A 315 7.82 6.00 11.92
N THR A 316 7.06 6.82 12.62
CA THR A 316 5.74 6.49 13.19
C THR A 316 4.62 6.96 12.26
N PRO A 317 3.37 6.54 12.49
CA PRO A 317 2.22 7.12 11.78
C PRO A 317 2.09 8.62 12.07
N LEU A 318 1.54 9.35 11.10
CA LEU A 318 0.92 10.66 11.31
C LEU A 318 -0.41 10.48 12.06
N PHE A 319 -0.89 11.54 12.70
CA PHE A 319 -2.16 11.48 13.43
C PHE A 319 -3.33 11.17 12.49
N GLU A 320 -3.35 11.77 11.30
CA GLU A 320 -4.36 11.53 10.27
C GLU A 320 -4.36 10.06 9.82
N GLU A 321 -3.18 9.45 9.63
CA GLU A 321 -3.04 8.03 9.28
C GLU A 321 -3.60 7.13 10.40
N TYR A 322 -3.32 7.48 11.66
CA TYR A 322 -3.86 6.78 12.82
C TYR A 322 -5.38 6.92 12.93
N ALA A 323 -5.91 8.14 12.81
CA ALA A 323 -7.36 8.40 12.88
C ALA A 323 -8.12 7.71 11.75
N MET A 324 -7.58 7.73 10.52
CA MET A 324 -8.16 7.03 9.38
C MET A 324 -8.09 5.51 9.54
N PHE A 325 -7.00 4.98 10.10
CA PHE A 325 -6.94 3.57 10.50
C PHE A 325 -8.01 3.23 11.53
N MET A 326 -8.23 4.08 12.54
CA MET A 326 -9.28 3.88 13.53
C MET A 326 -10.68 3.91 12.90
N ALA A 327 -10.94 4.80 11.94
CA ALA A 327 -12.19 4.79 11.16
C ALA A 327 -12.38 3.49 10.37
N PHE A 328 -11.30 2.98 9.75
CA PHE A 328 -11.34 1.68 9.09
C PHE A 328 -11.64 0.55 10.08
N THR A 329 -10.98 0.50 11.24
CA THR A 329 -11.24 -0.54 12.25
C THR A 329 -12.67 -0.48 12.79
N ALA A 330 -13.21 0.73 12.99
CA ALA A 330 -14.60 0.93 13.39
C ALA A 330 -15.55 0.33 12.34
N SER A 331 -15.24 0.46 11.05
CA SER A 331 -16.08 -0.10 9.96
C SER A 331 -16.25 -1.62 10.03
N LEU A 332 -15.26 -2.35 10.56
CA LEU A 332 -15.24 -3.83 10.56
C LEU A 332 -16.37 -4.44 11.40
N ARG A 333 -16.99 -3.67 12.29
CA ARG A 333 -18.13 -4.12 13.09
C ARG A 333 -19.48 -4.05 12.35
N SER A 334 -19.52 -3.32 11.23
CA SER A 334 -20.73 -3.11 10.44
C SER A 334 -21.22 -4.45 9.86
N ALA A 335 -22.51 -4.68 10.00
CA ALA A 335 -23.24 -5.78 9.38
C ALA A 335 -24.23 -5.29 8.30
N ASP A 336 -24.01 -4.09 7.75
CA ASP A 336 -24.77 -3.58 6.63
C ASP A 336 -24.61 -4.51 5.40
N LEU A 337 -25.72 -4.73 4.67
CA LEU A 337 -25.75 -5.63 3.53
C LEU A 337 -25.03 -5.06 2.29
N SER A 338 -24.89 -3.73 2.22
CA SER A 338 -24.28 -3.05 1.07
C SER A 338 -22.77 -2.88 1.22
N ARG A 339 -22.31 -2.25 2.31
CA ARG A 339 -20.88 -1.93 2.49
C ARG A 339 -20.52 -1.69 3.96
N GLN A 340 -19.26 -1.91 4.30
CA GLN A 340 -18.71 -1.52 5.60
C GLN A 340 -18.08 -0.12 5.54
N VAL A 341 -18.66 0.81 6.29
CA VAL A 341 -18.23 2.21 6.44
C VAL A 341 -18.00 2.51 7.92
N GLY A 342 -16.92 3.22 8.21
CA GLY A 342 -16.60 3.67 9.54
C GLY A 342 -16.14 5.12 9.52
N ALA A 343 -16.34 5.78 10.65
CA ALA A 343 -15.96 7.17 10.85
C ALA A 343 -15.47 7.39 12.29
N VAL A 344 -14.61 8.39 12.46
CA VAL A 344 -14.04 8.79 13.74
C VAL A 344 -14.06 10.32 13.81
N LEU A 345 -14.52 10.86 14.93
CA LEU A 345 -14.42 12.29 15.22
C LEU A 345 -13.27 12.53 16.18
N THR A 346 -12.47 13.54 15.88
CA THR A 346 -11.28 13.90 16.66
C THR A 346 -11.30 15.37 17.04
N LYS A 347 -10.62 15.71 18.13
CA LYS A 347 -10.41 17.08 18.58
C LYS A 347 -9.08 17.16 19.31
N ASN A 348 -8.24 18.13 18.96
CA ASN A 348 -6.89 18.29 19.55
C ASN A 348 -6.05 17.00 19.50
N GLU A 349 -6.08 16.28 18.37
CA GLU A 349 -5.40 14.98 18.22
C GLU A 349 -5.88 13.87 19.18
N ASP A 350 -7.07 14.03 19.77
CA ASP A 350 -7.73 12.97 20.53
C ASP A 350 -8.94 12.43 19.76
N ILE A 351 -9.14 11.11 19.80
CA ILE A 351 -10.37 10.48 19.31
C ILE A 351 -11.47 10.67 20.35
N ILE A 352 -12.53 11.38 19.96
CA ILE A 352 -13.65 11.69 20.86
C ILE A 352 -14.92 10.88 20.58
N ALA A 353 -15.05 10.34 19.37
CA ALA A 353 -16.14 9.42 19.01
C ALA A 353 -15.77 8.52 17.83
N THR A 354 -16.41 7.36 17.76
CA THR A 354 -16.30 6.41 16.65
C THR A 354 -17.70 5.98 16.21
N GLY A 355 -17.90 5.75 14.92
CA GLY A 355 -19.15 5.26 14.36
C GLY A 355 -18.91 4.27 13.23
N ALA A 356 -19.89 3.37 13.04
CA ALA A 356 -19.96 2.45 11.92
C ALA A 356 -21.38 2.50 11.35
N ASN A 357 -21.55 2.21 10.06
CA ASN A 357 -22.88 2.11 9.51
C ASN A 357 -23.54 0.80 9.97
N ASP A 358 -24.64 0.88 10.73
CA ASP A 358 -25.41 -0.29 11.16
C ASP A 358 -26.83 0.16 11.57
N ILE A 359 -27.67 -0.81 11.96
CA ILE A 359 -29.05 -0.55 12.38
C ILE A 359 -29.08 0.04 13.80
N PRO A 360 -29.81 1.16 14.02
CA PRO A 360 -29.95 1.76 15.34
C PRO A 360 -30.80 0.88 16.27
N LYS A 361 -30.47 0.91 17.56
CA LYS A 361 -31.16 0.18 18.63
C LYS A 361 -31.99 1.12 19.50
N TYR A 362 -33.13 0.63 20.00
CA TYR A 362 -33.89 1.33 21.05
C TYR A 362 -33.00 1.63 22.27
N GLY A 363 -33.09 2.85 22.80
CA GLY A 363 -32.22 3.35 23.86
C GLY A 363 -30.89 3.93 23.39
N GLY A 364 -30.59 3.87 22.08
CA GLY A 364 -29.40 4.45 21.47
C GLY A 364 -28.31 3.42 21.13
N GLY A 365 -27.37 3.85 20.29
CA GLY A 365 -26.32 2.99 19.74
C GLY A 365 -26.83 2.02 18.67
N LEU A 366 -26.00 1.02 18.38
CA LEU A 366 -26.20 0.02 17.33
C LEU A 366 -26.35 -1.38 17.91
N TYR A 367 -26.85 -2.32 17.12
CA TYR A 367 -26.90 -3.73 17.51
C TYR A 367 -25.49 -4.37 17.61
N TRP A 368 -25.40 -5.39 18.45
CA TRP A 368 -24.22 -6.23 18.70
C TRP A 368 -24.67 -7.70 18.76
N PRO A 369 -23.75 -8.66 18.53
CA PRO A 369 -24.01 -10.05 18.90
C PRO A 369 -24.06 -10.19 20.43
N TYR A 370 -24.91 -11.08 20.92
CA TYR A 370 -25.10 -11.40 22.32
C TYR A 370 -24.75 -12.86 22.59
N TYR A 371 -24.38 -13.18 23.82
CA TYR A 371 -24.19 -14.55 24.27
C TYR A 371 -25.38 -14.97 25.14
N ASP A 372 -26.08 -16.02 24.74
CA ASP A 372 -27.12 -16.65 25.55
C ASP A 372 -26.47 -17.68 26.48
N THR A 373 -26.48 -17.41 27.78
CA THR A 373 -25.86 -18.30 28.78
C THR A 373 -26.66 -19.57 29.02
N GLU A 374 -27.96 -19.59 28.76
CA GLU A 374 -28.80 -20.78 28.94
C GLU A 374 -28.65 -21.75 27.77
N LYS A 375 -28.55 -21.21 26.55
CA LYS A 375 -28.37 -22.00 25.33
C LYS A 375 -26.90 -22.24 24.95
N ASN A 376 -25.98 -21.53 25.59
CA ASN A 376 -24.54 -21.60 25.34
C ASN A 376 -24.18 -21.29 23.86
N GLU A 377 -24.83 -20.28 23.29
CA GLU A 377 -24.69 -19.88 21.88
C GLU A 377 -24.61 -18.35 21.72
N PHE A 378 -23.97 -17.90 20.62
CA PHE A 378 -24.02 -16.51 20.19
C PHE A 378 -25.22 -16.28 19.29
N TYR A 379 -25.93 -15.16 19.47
CA TYR A 379 -27.08 -14.79 18.64
C TYR A 379 -27.13 -13.29 18.39
N ASP A 380 -27.79 -12.90 17.30
CA ASP A 380 -28.17 -11.51 17.04
C ASP A 380 -29.62 -11.27 17.41
N PHE A 381 -29.92 -10.03 17.81
CA PHE A 381 -31.28 -9.65 18.20
C PHE A 381 -32.27 -9.91 17.03
N PRO A 382 -33.38 -10.64 17.27
CA PRO A 382 -34.35 -10.94 16.22
C PRO A 382 -34.87 -9.68 15.53
N PHE A 383 -34.78 -9.64 14.19
CA PHE A 383 -35.14 -8.48 13.36
C PHE A 383 -34.34 -7.19 13.65
N GLY A 384 -33.26 -7.28 14.43
CA GLY A 384 -32.39 -6.18 14.82
C GLY A 384 -31.53 -5.70 13.65
N ARG A 385 -30.96 -6.63 12.88
CA ARG A 385 -30.18 -6.33 11.67
C ARG A 385 -30.88 -6.81 10.40
N ASP A 386 -30.55 -6.23 9.25
CA ASP A 386 -31.28 -6.53 8.00
C ASP A 386 -31.13 -7.99 7.54
N TYR A 387 -29.98 -8.63 7.74
CA TYR A 387 -29.86 -10.07 7.46
C TYR A 387 -30.74 -10.94 8.37
N THR A 388 -31.05 -10.49 9.60
CA THR A 388 -32.02 -11.18 10.47
C THR A 388 -33.47 -10.98 10.03
N ARG A 389 -33.71 -10.10 9.05
CA ARG A 389 -34.98 -9.93 8.33
C ARG A 389 -34.98 -10.58 6.95
N SER A 390 -33.81 -11.02 6.47
CA SER A 390 -33.58 -11.61 5.14
C SER A 390 -33.78 -10.68 3.94
N TYR A 391 -33.80 -9.36 4.12
CA TYR A 391 -33.92 -8.42 3.01
C TYR A 391 -33.32 -7.03 3.29
N ASP A 392 -32.98 -6.32 2.21
CA ASP A 392 -32.65 -4.89 2.21
C ASP A 392 -33.91 -4.06 1.98
N SER A 393 -34.29 -3.29 3.01
CA SER A 393 -35.47 -2.40 2.99
C SER A 393 -35.45 -1.36 1.87
N ASN A 394 -34.27 -0.83 1.55
CA ASN A 394 -34.10 0.21 0.55
C ASN A 394 -34.29 -0.33 -0.86
N VAL A 395 -33.71 -1.51 -1.15
CA VAL A 395 -33.89 -2.19 -2.44
C VAL A 395 -35.35 -2.55 -2.68
N ILE A 396 -36.03 -3.10 -1.66
CA ILE A 396 -37.45 -3.47 -1.75
C ILE A 396 -38.32 -2.25 -2.01
N GLU A 397 -38.09 -1.13 -1.29
CA GLU A 397 -38.95 0.04 -1.44
C GLU A 397 -38.77 0.72 -2.80
N ARG A 398 -37.53 0.81 -3.31
CA ARG A 398 -37.29 1.26 -4.69
C ARG A 398 -38.02 0.40 -5.71
N LYS A 399 -38.01 -0.92 -5.54
CA LYS A 399 -38.74 -1.83 -6.43
C LYS A 399 -40.24 -1.56 -6.38
N LYS A 400 -40.83 -1.38 -5.20
CA LYS A 400 -42.27 -1.04 -5.09
C LYS A 400 -42.61 0.28 -5.78
N ILE A 401 -41.74 1.29 -5.71
CA ILE A 401 -41.94 2.55 -6.42
C ILE A 401 -41.95 2.32 -7.94
N ILE A 402 -41.00 1.55 -8.46
CA ILE A 402 -40.94 1.18 -9.87
C ILE A 402 -42.20 0.39 -10.28
N ASP A 403 -42.55 -0.63 -9.50
CA ASP A 403 -43.73 -1.47 -9.75
C ASP A 403 -45.04 -0.65 -9.73
N ASP A 404 -45.17 0.33 -8.82
CA ASP A 404 -46.32 1.24 -8.76
C ASP A 404 -46.41 2.15 -9.99
N ILE A 405 -45.26 2.69 -10.46
CA ILE A 405 -45.20 3.49 -11.69
C ILE A 405 -45.59 2.63 -12.90
N ILE A 406 -45.05 1.41 -13.01
CA ILE A 406 -45.36 0.46 -14.09
C ILE A 406 -46.85 0.13 -14.09
N LYS A 407 -47.42 -0.21 -12.92
CA LYS A 407 -48.85 -0.52 -12.79
C LYS A 407 -49.73 0.64 -13.23
N LYS A 408 -49.48 1.85 -12.73
CA LYS A 408 -50.24 3.06 -13.12
C LYS A 408 -50.09 3.42 -14.59
N SER A 409 -48.94 3.09 -15.19
CA SER A 409 -48.68 3.31 -16.61
C SER A 409 -49.47 2.31 -17.46
N SER A 410 -49.49 1.03 -17.06
CA SER A 410 -50.30 -0.02 -17.70
C SER A 410 -51.79 0.29 -17.64
N GLU A 411 -52.31 0.76 -16.49
CA GLU A 411 -53.71 1.20 -16.34
C GLU A 411 -54.11 2.34 -17.30
N LYS A 412 -53.13 3.10 -17.80
CA LYS A 412 -53.32 4.18 -18.79
C LYS A 412 -53.02 3.76 -20.24
N GLY A 413 -52.69 2.48 -20.48
CA GLY A 413 -52.35 1.97 -21.80
C GLY A 413 -50.96 2.35 -22.29
N ILE A 414 -50.03 2.71 -21.40
CA ILE A 414 -48.62 2.98 -21.74
C ILE A 414 -47.86 1.64 -21.79
N PRO A 415 -47.06 1.36 -22.84
CA PRO A 415 -46.20 0.18 -22.89
C PRO A 415 -45.21 0.13 -21.73
N THR A 416 -45.05 -1.03 -21.09
CA THR A 416 -44.32 -1.14 -19.81
C THR A 416 -42.93 -1.79 -19.90
N GLU A 417 -42.64 -2.58 -20.94
CA GLU A 417 -41.34 -3.28 -21.06
C GLU A 417 -40.17 -2.30 -21.15
N GLU A 418 -40.23 -1.38 -22.12
CA GLU A 418 -39.21 -0.33 -22.29
C GLU A 418 -39.17 0.64 -21.10
N LEU A 419 -40.32 0.89 -20.48
CA LEU A 419 -40.41 1.76 -19.29
C LEU A 419 -39.68 1.16 -18.09
N GLU A 420 -39.79 -0.15 -17.87
CA GLU A 420 -39.08 -0.83 -16.77
C GLU A 420 -37.56 -0.72 -16.93
N GLU A 421 -37.04 -0.87 -18.15
CA GLU A 421 -35.61 -0.73 -18.44
C GLU A 421 -35.12 0.71 -18.19
N ILE A 422 -35.88 1.72 -18.64
CA ILE A 422 -35.58 3.14 -18.40
C ILE A 422 -35.58 3.46 -16.90
N LEU A 423 -36.60 3.01 -16.16
CA LEU A 423 -36.68 3.25 -14.72
C LEU A 423 -35.52 2.58 -13.98
N ASN A 424 -35.14 1.37 -14.41
CA ASN A 424 -34.02 0.63 -13.86
C ASN A 424 -32.64 1.22 -14.19
N SER A 425 -32.52 2.02 -15.25
CA SER A 425 -31.28 2.75 -15.58
C SER A 425 -31.30 4.20 -15.08
N SER A 426 -32.43 4.66 -14.53
CA SER A 426 -32.57 6.02 -14.02
C SER A 426 -31.95 6.23 -12.63
N ARG A 427 -31.83 7.51 -12.26
CA ARG A 427 -31.40 7.95 -10.91
C ARG A 427 -32.31 7.49 -9.78
N LEU A 428 -33.47 6.86 -10.05
CA LEU A 428 -34.28 6.24 -9.01
C LEU A 428 -33.52 5.14 -8.26
N LYS A 429 -32.61 4.43 -8.93
CA LYS A 429 -31.76 3.41 -8.28
C LYS A 429 -30.77 3.99 -7.27
N ASP A 430 -30.48 5.29 -7.33
CA ASP A 430 -29.54 5.96 -6.43
C ASP A 430 -30.15 6.36 -5.08
N LEU A 431 -31.46 6.19 -4.89
CA LEU A 431 -32.15 6.53 -3.64
C LEU A 431 -31.70 5.62 -2.49
N ILE A 432 -31.46 6.25 -1.33
CA ILE A 432 -30.94 5.60 -0.11
C ILE A 432 -31.82 5.83 1.13
N GLU A 433 -32.87 6.63 1.01
CA GLU A 433 -33.69 7.15 2.10
C GLU A 433 -34.51 6.07 2.83
N PHE A 434 -34.75 4.94 2.18
CA PHE A 434 -35.57 3.86 2.72
C PHE A 434 -34.76 2.82 3.49
N GLY A 435 -33.44 3.00 3.58
CA GLY A 435 -32.57 2.15 4.39
C GLY A 435 -32.77 2.37 5.89
N ARG A 436 -32.76 1.27 6.65
CA ARG A 436 -32.82 1.32 8.13
C ARG A 436 -31.50 1.71 8.79
N VAL A 437 -30.40 1.65 8.05
CA VAL A 437 -29.04 1.86 8.54
C VAL A 437 -28.80 3.34 8.85
N VAL A 438 -28.25 3.61 10.03
CA VAL A 438 -27.65 4.92 10.33
C VAL A 438 -26.24 4.90 9.76
N HIS A 439 -25.88 5.95 9.02
CA HIS A 439 -24.55 6.08 8.42
C HIS A 439 -23.46 6.28 9.50
N ALA A 440 -22.22 5.92 9.19
CA ALA A 440 -21.12 5.96 10.15
C ALA A 440 -20.85 7.38 10.69
N GLU A 441 -20.94 8.39 9.83
CA GLU A 441 -20.79 9.80 10.15
C GLU A 441 -21.88 10.24 11.14
N MET A 442 -23.12 9.84 10.88
CA MET A 442 -24.26 10.16 11.76
C MET A 442 -24.14 9.45 13.08
N GLU A 443 -23.77 8.17 13.10
CA GLU A 443 -23.56 7.44 14.35
C GLU A 443 -22.42 8.04 15.18
N THR A 444 -21.38 8.58 14.52
CA THR A 444 -20.28 9.28 15.21
C THR A 444 -20.77 10.56 15.90
N LEU A 445 -21.59 11.38 15.22
CA LEU A 445 -22.21 12.57 15.81
C LEU A 445 -23.21 12.20 16.92
N MET A 446 -23.99 11.15 16.72
CA MET A 446 -24.93 10.64 17.74
C MET A 446 -24.19 10.08 18.95
N THR A 447 -23.02 9.47 18.78
CA THR A 447 -22.15 9.04 19.88
C THR A 447 -21.70 10.24 20.72
N CYS A 448 -21.33 11.35 20.08
CA CYS A 448 -21.02 12.58 20.79
C CYS A 448 -22.23 13.07 21.60
N SER A 449 -23.41 13.14 20.97
CA SER A 449 -24.65 13.57 21.63
C SER A 449 -25.04 12.69 22.81
N ARG A 450 -24.95 11.35 22.67
CA ARG A 450 -25.30 10.40 23.73
C ARG A 450 -24.36 10.49 24.93
N ASN A 451 -23.09 10.83 24.69
CA ASN A 451 -22.05 10.89 25.71
C ASN A 451 -21.77 12.30 26.24
N ASN A 452 -22.58 13.31 25.86
CA ASN A 452 -22.38 14.71 26.22
C ASN A 452 -21.00 15.27 25.80
N ILE A 453 -20.51 14.85 24.64
CA ILE A 453 -19.25 15.32 24.05
C ILE A 453 -19.57 16.34 22.96
N SER A 454 -18.86 17.48 22.96
CA SER A 454 -19.07 18.50 21.92
C SER A 454 -18.38 18.13 20.61
N SER A 455 -19.14 18.11 19.51
CA SER A 455 -18.64 17.95 18.14
C SER A 455 -18.13 19.25 17.52
N ARG A 456 -18.27 20.40 18.18
CA ARG A 456 -17.86 21.69 17.60
C ARG A 456 -16.33 21.78 17.50
N ASN A 457 -15.86 22.36 16.41
CA ASN A 457 -14.45 22.57 16.09
C ASN A 457 -13.67 21.24 16.11
N SER A 458 -14.24 20.23 15.45
CA SER A 458 -13.70 18.88 15.40
C SER A 458 -13.35 18.47 13.96
N VAL A 459 -12.59 17.40 13.83
CA VAL A 459 -12.19 16.83 12.54
C VAL A 459 -12.75 15.42 12.43
N LEU A 460 -13.56 15.18 11.39
CA LEU A 460 -14.11 13.88 11.05
C LEU A 460 -13.19 13.15 10.07
N PHE A 461 -12.88 11.90 10.35
CA PHE A 461 -12.22 10.98 9.44
C PHE A 461 -13.23 9.92 9.03
N CYS A 462 -13.46 9.73 7.74
CA CYS A 462 -14.43 8.78 7.22
C CYS A 462 -13.83 7.99 6.06
N LYS A 463 -14.16 6.72 5.96
CA LYS A 463 -13.68 5.90 4.83
C LYS A 463 -14.21 6.44 3.51
N THR A 464 -15.51 6.72 3.44
CA THR A 464 -16.20 7.18 2.23
C THR A 464 -16.65 8.63 2.37
N PHE A 465 -16.59 9.39 1.28
CA PHE A 465 -17.04 10.76 1.22
C PHE A 465 -18.51 10.85 1.66
N PRO A 466 -18.86 11.75 2.59
CA PRO A 466 -20.21 11.79 3.14
C PRO A 466 -21.29 12.07 2.10
N CYS A 467 -22.41 11.35 2.19
CA CYS A 467 -23.58 11.65 1.37
C CYS A 467 -24.15 13.04 1.72
N HIS A 468 -24.96 13.62 0.83
CA HIS A 468 -25.57 14.93 1.04
C HIS A 468 -26.44 14.99 2.31
N ASN A 469 -27.06 13.87 2.71
CA ASN A 469 -27.81 13.78 3.96
C ASN A 469 -26.90 13.77 5.21
N CYS A 470 -25.70 13.24 5.13
CA CYS A 470 -24.72 13.32 6.23
C CYS A 470 -24.08 14.71 6.29
N ALA A 471 -23.73 15.27 5.14
CA ALA A 471 -23.05 16.56 5.02
C ALA A 471 -23.78 17.70 5.75
N LYS A 472 -25.11 17.82 5.57
CA LYS A 472 -25.90 18.86 6.27
C LYS A 472 -25.82 18.76 7.80
N HIS A 473 -25.74 17.55 8.35
CA HIS A 473 -25.60 17.35 9.79
C HIS A 473 -24.16 17.57 10.28
N ILE A 474 -23.16 17.22 9.47
CA ILE A 474 -21.75 17.53 9.74
C ILE A 474 -21.58 19.05 9.88
N ILE A 475 -22.12 19.83 8.93
CA ILE A 475 -22.12 21.30 8.99
C ILE A 475 -22.86 21.78 10.25
N ALA A 476 -24.10 21.32 10.46
CA ALA A 476 -24.91 21.76 11.61
C ALA A 476 -24.28 21.41 12.98
N ALA A 477 -23.48 20.33 13.04
CA ALA A 477 -22.77 19.90 14.24
C ALA A 477 -21.50 20.75 14.53
N GLY A 478 -21.10 21.62 13.60
CA GLY A 478 -19.92 22.47 13.73
C GLY A 478 -18.60 21.71 13.55
N VAL A 479 -18.57 20.72 12.65
CA VAL A 479 -17.32 20.03 12.27
C VAL A 479 -16.55 20.92 11.29
N ASP A 480 -15.25 21.11 11.53
CA ASP A 480 -14.41 22.02 10.74
C ASP A 480 -13.85 21.33 9.49
N LYS A 481 -13.46 20.06 9.62
CA LYS A 481 -12.81 19.31 8.55
C LYS A 481 -13.32 17.88 8.47
N VAL A 482 -13.37 17.35 7.26
CA VAL A 482 -13.70 15.96 6.94
C VAL A 482 -12.60 15.41 6.06
N TYR A 483 -11.84 14.43 6.55
CA TYR A 483 -10.93 13.65 5.73
C TYR A 483 -11.63 12.40 5.21
N PHE A 484 -11.50 12.13 3.91
CA PHE A 484 -12.09 10.94 3.27
C PHE A 484 -11.11 10.23 2.34
N ILE A 485 -11.23 8.90 2.23
CA ILE A 485 -10.47 8.12 1.23
C ILE A 485 -11.25 8.00 -0.06
N GLU A 486 -12.50 7.56 0.04
CA GLU A 486 -13.29 7.16 -1.12
C GLU A 486 -14.15 8.32 -1.61
N PRO A 487 -13.85 9.00 -2.74
CA PRO A 487 -14.80 9.91 -3.34
C PRO A 487 -16.17 9.25 -3.53
N TYR A 488 -17.23 10.03 -3.35
CA TYR A 488 -18.60 9.61 -3.62
C TYR A 488 -19.17 10.56 -4.68
N PRO A 489 -18.91 10.29 -5.98
CA PRO A 489 -19.24 11.21 -7.08
C PRO A 489 -20.73 11.58 -7.14
N LYS A 490 -21.60 10.68 -6.64
CA LYS A 490 -23.05 10.89 -6.56
C LYS A 490 -23.47 11.84 -5.44
N SER A 491 -22.57 12.19 -4.52
CA SER A 491 -22.87 13.11 -3.42
C SER A 491 -23.13 14.51 -3.95
N LYS A 492 -24.27 15.08 -3.56
CA LYS A 492 -24.62 16.48 -3.84
C LYS A 492 -24.15 17.44 -2.74
N ALA A 493 -23.30 16.99 -1.81
CA ALA A 493 -22.86 17.81 -0.69
C ALA A 493 -22.22 19.14 -1.14
N LEU A 494 -21.24 19.08 -2.05
CA LEU A 494 -20.57 20.28 -2.57
C LEU A 494 -21.51 21.19 -3.36
N GLU A 495 -22.47 20.61 -4.08
CA GLU A 495 -23.46 21.36 -4.88
C GLU A 495 -24.48 22.06 -3.99
N PHE A 496 -25.07 21.34 -3.04
CA PHE A 496 -26.17 21.82 -2.19
C PHE A 496 -25.70 22.72 -1.05
N HIS A 497 -24.43 22.61 -0.65
CA HIS A 497 -23.84 23.38 0.45
C HIS A 497 -22.58 24.11 0.02
N SER A 498 -22.54 24.63 -1.22
CA SER A 498 -21.39 25.35 -1.77
C SER A 498 -21.01 26.62 -1.00
N GLU A 499 -21.96 27.17 -0.23
CA GLU A 499 -21.78 28.29 0.70
C GLU A 499 -21.12 27.89 2.02
N SER A 500 -21.13 26.59 2.37
CA SER A 500 -20.66 26.06 3.65
C SER A 500 -19.51 25.05 3.51
N ILE A 501 -19.32 24.44 2.33
CA ILE A 501 -18.32 23.39 2.08
C ILE A 501 -17.29 23.85 1.05
N LYS A 502 -16.02 23.53 1.31
CA LYS A 502 -14.92 23.60 0.32
C LYS A 502 -14.18 22.26 0.25
N SER A 503 -13.65 21.93 -0.92
CA SER A 503 -12.83 20.71 -1.14
C SER A 503 -11.34 20.99 -1.33
N GLU A 504 -10.92 22.22 -1.04
CA GLU A 504 -9.53 22.67 -1.14
C GLU A 504 -8.87 22.60 0.23
N ILE A 505 -7.54 22.53 0.28
CA ILE A 505 -6.82 22.66 1.55
C ILE A 505 -6.96 24.11 2.03
N PRO A 506 -7.42 24.37 3.27
CA PRO A 506 -7.57 25.74 3.77
C PRO A 506 -6.22 26.47 3.77
N ASP A 507 -6.16 27.65 3.15
CA ASP A 507 -5.00 28.53 3.23
C ASP A 507 -4.91 29.12 4.65
N PRO A 508 -3.85 28.81 5.42
CA PRO A 508 -3.70 29.32 6.78
C PRO A 508 -3.57 30.85 6.86
N ASN A 509 -3.27 31.52 5.74
CA ASN A 509 -3.18 32.99 5.68
C ASN A 509 -4.49 33.67 5.30
N ASN A 510 -5.51 32.90 4.91
CA ASN A 510 -6.81 33.44 4.51
C ASN A 510 -7.73 33.53 5.74
N VAL A 511 -8.09 34.74 6.17
CA VAL A 511 -8.94 34.96 7.36
C VAL A 511 -10.34 34.33 7.20
N TYR A 512 -10.83 34.19 5.98
CA TYR A 512 -12.10 33.53 5.67
C TYR A 512 -12.00 31.99 5.72
N SER A 513 -10.81 31.43 6.01
CA SER A 513 -10.62 29.98 6.11
C SER A 513 -11.33 29.33 7.29
N GLN A 514 -11.96 30.11 8.17
CA GLN A 514 -12.72 29.62 9.32
C GLN A 514 -14.24 29.59 9.06
N GLU A 515 -14.69 29.98 7.87
CA GLU A 515 -16.11 30.09 7.53
C GLU A 515 -16.68 28.83 6.85
N PHE A 516 -15.85 27.83 6.57
CA PHE A 516 -16.24 26.63 5.81
C PHE A 516 -15.91 25.34 6.56
N THR A 517 -16.72 24.30 6.33
CA THR A 517 -16.32 22.92 6.59
C THR A 517 -15.55 22.38 5.39
N TYR A 518 -14.32 21.91 5.61
CA TYR A 518 -13.45 21.44 4.53
C TYR A 518 -13.54 19.93 4.33
N PHE A 519 -13.88 19.48 3.13
CA PHE A 519 -13.89 18.07 2.75
C PHE A 519 -12.62 17.77 1.95
N ILE A 520 -11.64 17.16 2.61
CA ILE A 520 -10.27 17.01 2.11
C ILE A 520 -9.98 15.53 1.83
N PRO A 521 -9.38 15.18 0.67
CA PRO A 521 -8.90 13.82 0.44
C PRO A 521 -7.81 13.44 1.45
N PHE A 522 -7.86 12.20 1.93
CA PHE A 522 -6.85 11.66 2.83
C PHE A 522 -5.53 11.40 2.09
N ILE A 523 -4.43 11.91 2.66
CA ILE A 523 -3.05 11.73 2.18
C ILE A 523 -2.25 10.96 3.23
N GLY A 524 -1.48 9.96 2.80
CA GLY A 524 -0.67 9.12 3.68
C GLY A 524 -0.92 7.62 3.50
N VAL A 525 -0.42 6.84 4.45
CA VAL A 525 -0.55 5.37 4.47
C VAL A 525 -2.01 4.97 4.64
N GLY A 526 -2.50 4.20 3.66
CA GLY A 526 -3.84 3.65 3.66
C GLY A 526 -4.05 2.65 4.80
N PRO A 527 -5.29 2.54 5.33
CA PRO A 527 -5.58 1.77 6.54
C PRO A 527 -5.30 0.27 6.39
N ARG A 528 -5.36 -0.27 5.17
CA ARG A 528 -5.12 -1.70 4.89
C ARG A 528 -3.67 -2.13 5.12
N LYS A 529 -2.70 -1.21 4.98
CA LYS A 529 -1.27 -1.47 5.20
C LYS A 529 -0.75 -0.88 6.50
N PHE A 530 -1.58 -0.15 7.24
CA PHE A 530 -1.19 0.54 8.47
C PHE A 530 -0.48 -0.39 9.46
N PHE A 531 -1.11 -1.54 9.78
CA PHE A 531 -0.52 -2.50 10.72
C PHE A 531 0.84 -3.03 10.24
N ASP A 532 0.92 -3.48 8.99
CA ASP A 532 2.16 -4.04 8.44
C ASP A 532 3.29 -3.01 8.37
N LEU A 533 2.98 -1.75 8.03
CA LEU A 533 3.95 -0.69 7.84
C LEU A 533 4.41 -0.03 9.15
N PHE A 534 3.59 -0.01 10.21
CA PHE A 534 3.94 0.62 11.48
C PHE A 534 4.25 -0.36 12.64
N SER A 535 3.87 -1.64 12.53
CA SER A 535 4.22 -2.64 13.56
C SER A 535 5.72 -2.96 13.57
N LEU A 536 6.33 -3.11 14.75
CA LEU A 536 7.72 -3.58 14.84
C LEU A 536 7.90 -5.03 14.38
N ASN A 537 6.85 -5.83 14.54
CA ASN A 537 6.76 -7.19 14.04
C ASN A 537 5.75 -7.17 12.89
N SER A 538 6.23 -7.18 11.64
CA SER A 538 5.32 -7.22 10.50
C SER A 538 4.47 -8.50 10.53
N GLY A 539 3.29 -8.48 9.90
CA GLY A 539 2.48 -9.69 9.73
C GLY A 539 3.23 -10.82 9.00
N SER A 540 4.27 -10.46 8.24
CA SER A 540 5.18 -11.41 7.59
C SER A 540 6.17 -12.08 8.55
N GLY A 541 6.36 -11.59 9.79
CA GLY A 541 7.29 -12.18 10.78
C GLY A 541 8.67 -11.54 10.87
N ARG A 542 8.92 -10.42 10.17
CA ARG A 542 10.17 -9.66 10.27
C ARG A 542 10.10 -8.64 11.39
N THR A 543 11.08 -8.66 12.29
CA THR A 543 11.21 -7.67 13.36
C THR A 543 12.17 -6.54 12.97
N ILE A 544 11.71 -5.30 13.07
CA ILE A 544 12.55 -4.11 12.95
C ILE A 544 13.24 -3.83 14.29
N LYS A 545 14.58 -3.80 14.29
CA LYS A 545 15.38 -3.47 15.47
C LYS A 545 15.61 -1.96 15.53
N ARG A 546 15.24 -1.34 16.65
CA ARG A 546 15.47 0.09 16.93
C ARG A 546 16.73 0.36 17.74
N LYS A 547 17.19 -0.64 18.49
CA LYS A 547 18.39 -0.56 19.32
C LYS A 547 19.25 -1.81 19.21
N ASP A 548 20.54 -1.64 19.43
CA ASP A 548 21.49 -2.75 19.58
C ASP A 548 21.39 -3.38 20.98
N LYS A 549 22.27 -4.34 21.28
CA LYS A 549 22.30 -5.03 22.57
C LYS A 549 22.80 -4.13 23.71
N ASP A 550 23.55 -3.10 23.38
CA ASP A 550 24.14 -2.15 24.32
C ASP A 550 23.22 -0.95 24.59
N GLY A 551 22.07 -0.88 23.88
CA GLY A 551 21.04 0.13 24.04
C GLY A 551 21.18 1.33 23.11
N ASN A 552 22.17 1.34 22.21
CA ASN A 552 22.36 2.42 21.25
C ASN A 552 21.35 2.31 20.09
N ILE A 553 21.06 3.44 19.47
CA ILE A 553 20.17 3.51 18.30
C ILE A 553 20.79 2.76 17.13
N VAL A 554 20.00 1.93 16.45
CA VAL A 554 20.42 1.30 15.19
C VAL A 554 20.43 2.36 14.09
N ILE A 555 21.61 2.60 13.50
CA ILE A 555 21.74 3.49 12.35
C ILE A 555 21.14 2.81 11.14
N TRP A 556 20.11 3.43 10.57
CA TRP A 556 19.47 2.95 9.34
C TRP A 556 20.16 3.57 8.12
N ASN A 557 20.56 2.73 7.17
CA ASN A 557 21.16 3.14 5.90
C ASN A 557 20.21 2.77 4.75
N PRO A 558 19.65 3.76 4.01
CA PRO A 558 18.81 3.53 2.85
C PRO A 558 19.46 2.61 1.80
N GLU A 559 20.77 2.74 1.55
CA GLU A 559 21.44 2.02 0.46
C GLU A 559 21.44 0.52 0.69
N THR A 560 21.51 0.08 1.94
CA THR A 560 21.50 -1.33 2.35
C THR A 560 20.15 -1.73 2.97
N ALA A 561 19.18 -0.84 3.00
CA ALA A 561 17.87 -1.11 3.56
C ALA A 561 17.17 -2.19 2.74
N LYS A 562 16.28 -2.93 3.40
CA LYS A 562 15.51 -4.02 2.79
C LYS A 562 14.03 -3.72 3.00
N PRO A 563 13.15 -4.06 2.04
CA PRO A 563 11.72 -3.93 2.23
C PRO A 563 11.27 -4.67 3.49
N LYS A 564 10.37 -4.04 4.24
CA LYS A 564 9.77 -4.58 5.46
C LYS A 564 8.93 -5.81 5.15
N ILE A 565 8.25 -5.77 4.01
CA ILE A 565 7.50 -6.89 3.43
C ILE A 565 8.28 -7.34 2.19
N GLN A 566 8.95 -8.49 2.27
CA GLN A 566 9.72 -9.03 1.15
C GLN A 566 8.85 -9.98 0.31
N LEU A 567 8.95 -9.86 -1.00
CA LEU A 567 8.47 -10.85 -1.96
C LEU A 567 9.36 -12.10 -1.90
N LEU A 568 8.81 -13.21 -1.43
CA LEU A 568 9.52 -14.49 -1.35
C LEU A 568 9.47 -15.19 -2.73
N PRO A 569 10.61 -15.33 -3.44
CA PRO A 569 10.70 -15.78 -4.84
C PRO A 569 9.86 -17.02 -5.17
N ILE A 570 9.88 -18.04 -4.32
CA ILE A 570 9.23 -19.33 -4.58
C ILE A 570 7.72 -19.15 -4.84
N SER A 571 7.05 -18.30 -4.08
CA SER A 571 5.58 -18.22 -4.12
C SER A 571 5.04 -17.36 -5.26
N TYR A 572 5.66 -16.20 -5.53
CA TYR A 572 5.12 -15.26 -6.50
C TYR A 572 5.62 -15.51 -7.92
N LEU A 573 6.83 -16.07 -8.09
CA LEU A 573 7.37 -16.38 -9.43
C LEU A 573 6.55 -17.46 -10.14
N GLU A 574 6.10 -18.48 -9.40
CA GLU A 574 5.23 -19.53 -9.95
C GLU A 574 3.86 -18.97 -10.34
N ARG A 575 3.27 -18.14 -9.48
CA ARG A 575 2.01 -17.43 -9.79
C ARG A 575 2.16 -16.51 -10.98
N GLU A 576 3.23 -15.72 -11.03
CA GLU A 576 3.55 -14.83 -12.15
C GLU A 576 3.65 -15.63 -13.46
N LYS A 577 4.38 -16.75 -13.47
CA LYS A 577 4.50 -17.61 -14.66
C LYS A 577 3.14 -18.17 -15.11
N GLN A 578 2.30 -18.65 -14.18
CA GLN A 578 0.94 -19.08 -14.51
C GLN A 578 0.09 -17.93 -15.06
N SER A 579 0.21 -16.73 -14.50
CA SER A 579 -0.45 -15.53 -15.01
C SER A 579 -0.01 -15.17 -16.43
N CYS A 580 1.28 -15.35 -16.76
CA CYS A 580 1.79 -15.17 -18.13
C CYS A 580 1.16 -16.16 -19.11
N GLU A 581 1.08 -17.44 -18.73
CA GLU A 581 0.44 -18.47 -19.56
C GLU A 581 -1.05 -18.19 -19.76
N ASN A 582 -1.74 -17.73 -18.71
CA ASN A 582 -3.14 -17.33 -18.80
C ASN A 582 -3.33 -16.12 -19.71
N TYR A 583 -2.51 -15.07 -19.55
CA TYR A 583 -2.53 -13.88 -20.40
C TYR A 583 -2.37 -14.24 -21.88
N LYS A 584 -1.39 -15.08 -22.23
CA LYS A 584 -1.17 -15.53 -23.61
C LYS A 584 -2.39 -16.27 -24.18
N LYS A 585 -3.06 -17.11 -23.38
CA LYS A 585 -4.29 -17.81 -23.80
C LYS A 585 -5.43 -16.83 -24.08
N LEU A 586 -5.64 -15.86 -23.19
CA LEU A 586 -6.71 -14.87 -23.31
C LEU A 586 -6.49 -13.94 -24.51
N ILE A 587 -5.28 -13.40 -24.68
CA ILE A 587 -4.99 -12.47 -25.79
C ILE A 587 -5.05 -13.16 -27.16
N ASN A 588 -4.74 -14.45 -27.25
CA ASN A 588 -4.93 -15.20 -28.49
C ASN A 588 -6.41 -15.29 -28.91
N GLN A 589 -7.37 -15.18 -27.98
CA GLN A 589 -8.81 -15.13 -28.29
C GLN A 589 -9.22 -13.78 -28.90
N VAL A 590 -8.55 -12.69 -28.49
CA VAL A 590 -8.80 -11.32 -29.01
C VAL A 590 -8.17 -11.11 -30.39
N SER A 591 -7.15 -11.92 -30.73
CA SER A 591 -6.41 -11.82 -31.99
C SER A 591 -7.00 -12.66 -33.14
N GLN A 592 -8.05 -13.44 -32.87
CA GLN A 592 -8.84 -14.21 -33.85
C GLN A 592 -10.13 -13.46 -34.14
#